data_AF-A0A6A3H0Y5-F1
#
_entry.id   AF-A0A6A3H0Y5-F1
#
_cell.length_a   1.000
_cell.length_b   1.000
_cell.length_c   1.000
_cell.angle_alpha   90.00
_cell.angle_beta   90.00
_cell.angle_gamma   90.00
#
_symmetry.space_group_name_H-M   'P 1'
#
loop_
_entity.id
_entity.type
_entity.pdbx_description
1 polymer ?
#
loop_
_entity_poly.entity_id
_entity_poly.type
_entity_poly.pdbx_seq_one_letter_code
_entity_poly.pdbx_strand_id
1 'polypeptide(L)'
;MPAEERRTQAEDEIKKSWKDEAPQRRQDKFEGLRSKWNVQSTKHQDRLYNLMRKWVLEENEEQREIEDRLQFFQFEGRVAAEDQPQNNDTRTGGSYLEAVRPQAHSSRVIHMTAEQVRLTELCLRPAEPTNQLRQRTDDEVKAIVMILNHELEVPHVPPFLAQTMGPGELAVFEDLFLALEYPLYAHLAPGQRFFANMTKGAILAQIYGGAEAAPAQKQEIEDFKRLLSRITIDMETRVVKVTFKGKQSAARWSGWQMPLATKLLPLIDYEQECEHAAATNKLVMLDFYSLDVEVRKGVMTSRDMFWMLSKILGLKVQAMTHPVSEETGIKEQQWTVRIHASACPVALRQLGSMQIDDVEVVIHHSAIHVNWPCKRCHSPDHPTRFCKILFADLEGKKRNTRINIKGPNLRLKERAAESMQQDLNHAPWSNWRQC
;
A
#
# COMPACT_ATOMS: atom_id res chain seq x y z
N MET A 1 23.98 -27.89 27.19
CA MET A 1 23.60 -27.18 25.95
C MET A 1 22.34 -27.82 25.39
N PRO A 2 21.19 -27.13 25.46
CA PRO A 2 19.89 -27.63 25.01
C PRO A 2 19.89 -27.89 23.50
N ALA A 3 19.08 -28.85 23.05
CA ALA A 3 19.04 -29.32 21.66
C ALA A 3 18.62 -28.25 20.63
N GLU A 4 17.97 -27.19 21.10
CA GLU A 4 17.42 -26.09 20.30
C GLU A 4 18.51 -25.10 19.86
N GLU A 5 19.48 -24.80 20.74
CA GLU A 5 20.66 -23.98 20.41
C GLU A 5 21.59 -24.65 19.40
N ARG A 6 21.64 -26.00 19.39
CA ARG A 6 22.43 -26.74 18.39
C ARG A 6 21.78 -26.72 17.00
N ARG A 7 20.44 -26.66 16.93
CA ARG A 7 19.70 -26.60 15.65
C ARG A 7 19.83 -25.22 15.00
N THR A 8 19.69 -24.15 15.75
CA THR A 8 19.89 -22.78 15.23
C THR A 8 21.33 -22.51 14.82
N GLN A 9 22.31 -23.00 15.58
CA GLN A 9 23.73 -22.94 15.17
C GLN A 9 23.99 -23.73 13.89
N ALA A 10 23.42 -24.93 13.75
CA ALA A 10 23.56 -25.75 12.54
C ALA A 10 22.89 -25.10 11.32
N GLU A 11 21.72 -24.47 11.49
CA GLU A 11 21.04 -23.76 10.40
C GLU A 11 21.80 -22.51 9.95
N ASP A 12 22.40 -21.76 10.88
CA ASP A 12 23.19 -20.58 10.55
C ASP A 12 24.58 -20.93 9.98
N GLU A 13 25.15 -22.07 10.37
CA GLU A 13 26.34 -22.64 9.71
C GLU A 13 26.02 -23.11 8.28
N ILE A 14 24.86 -23.74 8.06
CA ILE A 14 24.38 -24.12 6.73
C ILE A 14 24.17 -22.86 5.88
N LYS A 15 23.48 -21.82 6.37
CA LYS A 15 23.29 -20.57 5.60
C LYS A 15 24.62 -19.90 5.22
N LYS A 16 25.64 -19.98 6.09
CA LYS A 16 26.99 -19.46 5.81
C LYS A 16 27.76 -20.32 4.79
N SER A 17 27.44 -21.61 4.67
CA SER A 17 28.09 -22.50 3.71
C SER A 17 27.52 -22.39 2.29
N TRP A 18 26.42 -21.65 2.11
CA TRP A 18 25.80 -21.46 0.80
C TRP A 18 26.56 -20.38 0.03
N LYS A 19 27.04 -20.76 -1.15
CA LYS A 19 27.71 -19.86 -2.11
C LYS A 19 27.02 -20.04 -3.46
N ASP A 20 26.82 -18.95 -4.17
CA ASP A 20 26.23 -18.97 -5.53
C ASP A 20 27.18 -19.59 -6.57
N GLU A 21 28.46 -19.71 -6.22
CA GLU A 21 29.49 -20.34 -7.04
C GLU A 21 29.43 -21.87 -6.91
N ALA A 22 29.34 -22.55 -8.05
CA ALA A 22 29.36 -24.01 -8.10
C ALA A 22 30.68 -24.58 -7.52
N PRO A 23 30.67 -25.74 -6.84
CA PRO A 23 31.88 -26.40 -6.33
C PRO A 23 32.93 -26.62 -7.43
N GLN A 24 34.24 -26.52 -7.10
CA GLN A 24 35.34 -26.62 -8.08
C GLN A 24 35.25 -27.83 -9.01
N ARG A 25 34.88 -29.02 -8.49
CA ARG A 25 34.66 -30.23 -9.30
C ARG A 25 33.63 -30.05 -10.44
N ARG A 26 32.61 -29.21 -10.24
CA ARG A 26 31.60 -28.89 -11.26
C ARG A 26 32.10 -27.80 -12.21
N GLN A 27 32.88 -26.85 -11.71
CA GLN A 27 33.52 -25.84 -12.56
C GLN A 27 34.44 -26.51 -13.59
N ASP A 28 35.22 -27.52 -13.17
CA ASP A 28 36.10 -28.29 -14.05
C ASP A 28 35.31 -29.16 -15.04
N LYS A 29 34.20 -29.77 -14.60
CA LYS A 29 33.35 -30.65 -15.46
C LYS A 29 32.65 -29.87 -16.58
N PHE A 30 32.22 -28.63 -16.31
CA PHE A 30 31.41 -27.83 -17.23
C PHE A 30 32.09 -26.54 -17.69
N GLU A 31 33.42 -26.45 -17.56
CA GLU A 31 34.21 -25.28 -17.95
C GLU A 31 33.94 -24.87 -19.41
N GLY A 32 33.80 -25.86 -20.30
CA GLY A 32 33.51 -25.67 -21.73
C GLY A 32 32.08 -25.24 -22.07
N LEU A 33 31.14 -25.21 -21.10
CA LEU A 33 29.74 -24.82 -21.31
C LEU A 33 29.44 -23.36 -20.96
N ARG A 34 30.43 -22.60 -20.48
CA ARG A 34 30.29 -21.17 -20.19
C ARG A 34 29.97 -20.41 -21.47
N SER A 35 28.71 -20.03 -21.61
CA SER A 35 28.18 -19.39 -22.82
C SER A 35 27.29 -18.21 -22.46
N LYS A 36 27.42 -17.14 -23.25
CA LYS A 36 26.64 -15.92 -23.09
C LYS A 36 25.46 -15.93 -24.05
N TRP A 37 24.26 -15.82 -23.49
CA TRP A 37 23.00 -15.88 -24.21
C TRP A 37 22.29 -14.55 -24.08
N ASN A 38 21.78 -14.01 -25.19
CA ASN A 38 21.08 -12.74 -25.19
C ASN A 38 19.60 -13.04 -25.39
N VAL A 39 18.78 -12.73 -24.40
CA VAL A 39 17.36 -13.09 -24.39
C VAL A 39 16.56 -12.27 -25.41
N GLN A 40 17.09 -11.13 -25.88
CA GLN A 40 16.44 -10.30 -26.90
C GLN A 40 16.80 -10.70 -28.34
N SER A 41 17.80 -11.58 -28.52
CA SER A 41 18.19 -12.06 -29.85
C SER A 41 17.41 -13.33 -30.21
N THR A 42 16.57 -13.25 -31.24
CA THR A 42 15.80 -14.39 -31.77
C THR A 42 16.70 -15.58 -32.14
N LYS A 43 17.90 -15.31 -32.67
CA LYS A 43 18.90 -16.36 -32.96
C LYS A 43 19.47 -17.05 -31.72
N HIS A 44 19.48 -16.40 -30.56
CA HIS A 44 19.93 -16.99 -29.28
C HIS A 44 18.79 -17.76 -28.63
N GLN A 45 17.56 -17.26 -28.74
CA GLN A 45 16.36 -17.98 -28.30
C GLN A 45 16.17 -19.29 -29.05
N ASP A 46 16.27 -19.29 -30.39
CA ASP A 46 16.10 -20.51 -31.21
C ASP A 46 17.19 -21.55 -30.91
N ARG A 47 18.43 -21.11 -30.70
CA ARG A 47 19.54 -21.99 -30.33
C ARG A 47 19.36 -22.59 -28.93
N LEU A 48 18.88 -21.80 -27.98
CA LEU A 48 18.62 -22.27 -26.62
C LEU A 48 17.46 -23.28 -26.63
N TYR A 49 16.40 -22.99 -27.38
CA TYR A 49 15.26 -23.89 -27.55
C TYR A 49 15.68 -25.25 -28.13
N ASN A 50 16.47 -25.23 -29.21
CA ASN A 50 16.97 -26.48 -29.82
C ASN A 50 17.91 -27.25 -28.88
N LEU A 51 18.71 -26.55 -28.08
CA LEU A 51 19.62 -27.15 -27.12
C LEU A 51 18.88 -27.78 -25.94
N MET A 52 17.87 -27.11 -25.39
CA MET A 52 16.97 -27.66 -24.36
C MET A 52 16.18 -28.86 -24.89
N ARG A 53 15.68 -28.75 -26.12
CA ARG A 53 14.98 -29.86 -26.78
C ARG A 53 15.88 -31.08 -26.96
N LYS A 54 17.15 -30.89 -27.31
CA LYS A 54 18.14 -31.97 -27.41
C LYS A 54 18.40 -32.62 -26.05
N TRP A 55 18.65 -31.84 -25.01
CA TRP A 55 18.93 -32.38 -23.67
C TRP A 55 17.74 -33.14 -23.06
N VAL A 56 16.53 -32.63 -23.25
CA VAL A 56 15.31 -33.21 -22.65
C VAL A 56 14.75 -34.38 -23.48
N LEU A 57 14.71 -34.26 -24.80
CA LEU A 57 14.02 -35.25 -25.64
C LEU A 57 14.97 -36.25 -26.30
N GLU A 58 16.19 -35.85 -26.68
CA GLU A 58 17.12 -36.72 -27.40
C GLU A 58 18.11 -37.40 -26.46
N GLU A 59 18.66 -36.67 -25.49
CA GLU A 59 19.63 -37.18 -24.52
C GLU A 59 18.99 -37.67 -23.20
N ASN A 60 17.72 -37.32 -22.96
CA ASN A 60 16.94 -37.69 -21.77
C ASN A 60 17.69 -37.46 -20.45
N GLU A 61 18.33 -36.30 -20.35
CA GLU A 61 19.14 -35.94 -19.19
C GLU A 61 18.25 -35.69 -17.97
N GLU A 62 18.69 -36.13 -16.79
CA GLU A 62 17.96 -35.89 -15.56
C GLU A 62 17.88 -34.39 -15.25
N GLN A 63 16.76 -33.96 -14.67
CA GLN A 63 16.49 -32.55 -14.34
C GLN A 63 17.66 -31.90 -13.58
N ARG A 64 18.30 -32.63 -12.65
CA ARG A 64 19.45 -32.13 -11.89
C ARG A 64 20.68 -31.86 -12.74
N GLU A 65 20.96 -32.69 -13.75
CA GLU A 65 22.10 -32.50 -14.65
C GLU A 65 21.85 -31.31 -15.59
N ILE A 66 20.60 -31.09 -16.01
CA ILE A 66 20.21 -29.92 -16.80
C ILE A 66 20.35 -28.63 -15.98
N GLU A 67 19.86 -28.61 -14.74
CA GLU A 67 19.99 -27.47 -13.82
C GLU A 67 21.47 -27.16 -13.52
N ASP A 68 22.28 -28.19 -13.28
CA ASP A 68 23.72 -28.05 -13.06
C ASP A 68 24.43 -27.47 -14.30
N ARG A 69 24.02 -27.82 -15.53
CA ARG A 69 24.55 -27.23 -16.78
C ARG A 69 24.12 -25.77 -16.96
N LEU A 70 22.86 -25.46 -16.68
CA LEU A 70 22.28 -24.11 -16.82
C LEU A 70 22.91 -23.10 -15.85
N GLN A 71 23.44 -23.54 -14.72
CA GLN A 71 24.17 -22.68 -13.77
C GLN A 71 25.40 -21.99 -14.40
N PHE A 72 25.96 -22.55 -15.47
CA PHE A 72 27.12 -21.98 -16.18
C PHE A 72 26.74 -21.09 -17.36
N PHE A 73 25.45 -20.89 -17.62
CA PHE A 73 24.97 -20.03 -18.70
C PHE A 73 24.75 -18.61 -18.17
N GLN A 74 25.25 -17.60 -18.89
CA GLN A 74 25.03 -16.20 -18.56
C GLN A 74 24.01 -15.59 -19.51
N PHE A 75 22.85 -15.20 -18.98
CA PHE A 75 21.80 -14.56 -19.76
C PHE A 75 21.89 -13.03 -19.64
N GLU A 76 22.26 -12.38 -20.74
CA GLU A 76 22.30 -10.92 -20.89
C GLU A 76 20.98 -10.43 -21.54
N GLY A 77 20.50 -9.25 -21.13
CA GLY A 77 19.26 -8.66 -21.65
C GLY A 77 18.03 -8.79 -20.73
N ARG A 78 18.22 -8.68 -19.41
CA ARG A 78 17.10 -8.43 -18.48
C ARG A 78 16.44 -7.09 -18.84
N VAL A 79 15.16 -7.14 -19.13
CA VAL A 79 14.30 -5.96 -19.24
C VAL A 79 14.34 -5.25 -17.89
N ALA A 80 14.77 -3.98 -17.87
CA ALA A 80 14.45 -3.09 -16.77
C ALA A 80 12.92 -3.15 -16.61
N ALA A 81 12.44 -3.43 -15.40
CA ALA A 81 11.03 -3.60 -15.12
C ALA A 81 10.27 -2.29 -15.34
N GLU A 82 9.98 -1.98 -16.59
CA GLU A 82 9.04 -0.96 -17.03
C GLU A 82 8.17 -1.60 -18.11
N ASP A 83 6.86 -1.48 -17.89
CA ASP A 83 5.74 -1.84 -18.78
C ASP A 83 5.49 -3.32 -19.08
N GLN A 84 5.04 -4.07 -18.06
CA GLN A 84 3.93 -5.03 -18.22
C GLN A 84 2.97 -4.98 -17.02
N PRO A 85 1.64 -5.03 -17.24
CA PRO A 85 0.66 -5.03 -16.17
C PRO A 85 0.79 -6.31 -15.36
N GLN A 86 0.89 -6.14 -14.04
CA GLN A 86 1.11 -7.20 -13.06
C GLN A 86 -0.02 -8.22 -13.08
N ASN A 87 0.30 -9.42 -13.54
CA ASN A 87 -0.24 -10.64 -12.97
C ASN A 87 0.62 -10.98 -11.73
N ASN A 88 -0.02 -11.06 -10.57
CA ASN A 88 0.63 -11.47 -9.33
C ASN A 88 0.91 -12.97 -9.41
N ASP A 89 2.17 -13.36 -9.66
CA ASP A 89 2.78 -14.54 -8.99
C ASP A 89 4.25 -14.85 -9.33
N THR A 90 4.94 -14.07 -10.17
CA THR A 90 6.37 -14.32 -10.43
C THR A 90 7.29 -13.36 -9.68
N ARG A 91 7.82 -13.87 -8.57
CA ARG A 91 8.95 -13.31 -7.81
C ARG A 91 10.05 -12.84 -8.77
N THR A 92 10.38 -11.56 -8.66
CA THR A 92 11.53 -10.91 -9.27
C THR A 92 12.82 -11.66 -8.95
N GLY A 93 13.61 -11.95 -9.99
CA GLY A 93 14.82 -12.75 -9.92
C GLY A 93 15.97 -12.09 -9.17
N GLY A 94 16.01 -12.31 -7.86
CA GLY A 94 17.22 -12.28 -7.04
C GLY A 94 17.82 -13.68 -6.90
N SER A 95 19.11 -13.78 -6.58
CA SER A 95 19.73 -15.07 -6.22
C SER A 95 18.96 -15.73 -5.05
N TYR A 96 18.98 -17.05 -4.92
CA TYR A 96 18.40 -17.72 -3.74
C TYR A 96 19.04 -17.19 -2.44
N LEU A 97 20.32 -16.84 -2.47
CA LEU A 97 21.02 -16.17 -1.37
C LEU A 97 20.40 -14.80 -1.02
N GLU A 98 19.92 -14.08 -2.03
CA GLU A 98 19.26 -12.78 -1.88
C GLU A 98 17.82 -12.92 -1.36
N ALA A 99 17.15 -14.03 -1.68
CA ALA A 99 15.84 -14.37 -1.13
C ALA A 99 15.91 -14.87 0.33
N VAL A 100 17.05 -15.43 0.76
CA VAL A 100 17.27 -15.96 2.12
C VAL A 100 17.96 -14.95 3.03
N ARG A 101 18.72 -14.00 2.48
CA ARG A 101 19.14 -12.83 3.25
C ARG A 101 17.88 -12.07 3.65
N PRO A 102 17.71 -11.69 4.94
CA PRO A 102 16.68 -10.74 5.31
C PRO A 102 16.85 -9.56 4.36
N GLN A 103 15.81 -9.18 3.61
CA GLN A 103 15.82 -7.90 2.92
C GLN A 103 16.11 -6.88 3.99
N ALA A 104 17.34 -6.39 4.02
CA ALA A 104 17.71 -5.28 4.86
C ALA A 104 16.88 -4.13 4.29
N HIS A 105 15.73 -3.85 4.90
CA HIS A 105 15.18 -2.52 4.90
C HIS A 105 16.38 -1.63 5.16
N SER A 106 16.80 -0.89 4.14
CA SER A 106 17.96 -0.02 4.18
C SER A 106 17.83 0.79 5.45
N SER A 107 18.52 0.36 6.50
CA SER A 107 18.64 1.11 7.72
C SER A 107 19.55 2.24 7.27
N ARG A 108 18.95 3.30 6.74
CA ARG A 108 19.62 4.58 6.55
C ARG A 108 20.07 4.96 7.96
N VAL A 109 21.30 4.58 8.31
CA VAL A 109 21.94 5.01 9.53
C VAL A 109 22.11 6.51 9.33
N ILE A 110 21.23 7.28 9.97
CA ILE A 110 21.30 8.74 9.92
C ILE A 110 22.58 9.11 10.67
N HIS A 111 23.56 9.62 9.94
CA HIS A 111 24.77 10.17 10.55
C HIS A 111 24.41 11.48 11.25
N MET A 112 24.08 11.41 12.54
CA MET A 112 23.99 12.59 13.38
C MET A 112 25.40 13.19 13.53
N THR A 113 25.51 14.51 13.38
CA THR A 113 26.76 15.20 13.69
C THR A 113 27.04 15.10 15.19
N ALA A 114 28.32 15.16 15.59
CA ALA A 114 28.69 15.16 17.01
C ALA A 114 28.00 16.30 17.79
N GLU A 115 27.73 17.41 17.11
CA GLU A 115 26.96 18.54 17.65
C GLU A 115 25.49 18.19 17.87
N GLN A 116 24.82 17.56 16.90
CA GLN A 116 23.43 17.12 17.06
C GLN A 116 23.29 16.14 18.24
N VAL A 117 24.22 15.20 18.39
CA VAL A 117 24.21 14.25 19.53
C VAL A 117 24.30 15.01 20.86
N ARG A 118 25.21 15.97 20.98
CA ARG A 118 25.36 16.80 22.19
C ARG A 118 24.08 17.57 22.52
N LEU A 119 23.47 18.19 21.51
CA LEU A 119 22.25 18.99 21.69
C LEU A 119 21.01 18.12 21.94
N THR A 120 20.93 16.91 21.36
CA THR A 120 19.89 15.93 21.72
C THR A 120 20.01 15.53 23.18
N GLU A 121 21.23 15.26 23.66
CA GLU A 121 21.46 14.91 25.07
C GLU A 121 21.01 16.05 26.01
N LEU A 122 21.31 17.30 25.67
CA LEU A 122 20.84 18.48 26.38
C LEU A 122 19.30 18.52 26.46
N CYS A 123 18.61 18.27 25.35
CA CYS A 123 17.14 18.28 25.28
C CYS A 123 16.46 17.16 26.07
N LEU A 124 17.18 16.07 26.38
CA LEU A 124 16.65 14.93 27.13
C LEU A 124 16.92 15.02 28.64
N ARG A 125 17.80 15.94 29.07
CA ARG A 125 18.13 16.07 30.49
C ARG A 125 16.88 16.49 31.29
N PRO A 126 16.60 15.81 32.41
CA PRO A 126 15.53 16.22 33.29
C PRO A 126 15.84 17.61 33.87
N ALA A 127 14.83 18.46 33.94
CA ALA A 127 14.93 19.79 34.49
C ALA A 127 14.14 19.87 35.79
N GLU A 128 14.74 20.41 36.84
CA GLU A 128 14.05 20.65 38.11
C GLU A 128 13.08 21.84 38.00
N PRO A 129 11.90 21.78 38.63
CA PRO A 129 10.96 22.89 38.59
C PRO A 129 11.53 24.10 39.34
N THR A 130 11.59 25.26 38.67
CA THR A 130 12.07 26.51 39.26
C THR A 130 10.92 27.52 39.42
N ASN A 131 10.95 28.30 40.51
CA ASN A 131 9.95 29.36 40.76
C ASN A 131 10.20 30.63 39.93
N GLN A 132 11.37 30.74 39.30
CA GLN A 132 11.74 31.87 38.46
C GLN A 132 12.33 31.35 37.14
N LEU A 133 12.06 32.10 36.08
CA LEU A 133 12.61 31.80 34.76
C LEU A 133 14.08 32.23 34.71
N ARG A 134 14.94 31.34 34.23
CA ARG A 134 16.37 31.64 34.00
C ARG A 134 16.60 32.09 32.56
N GLN A 135 17.72 32.77 32.33
CA GLN A 135 18.19 33.05 30.97
C GLN A 135 18.61 31.75 30.27
N ARG A 136 18.33 31.68 28.95
CA ARG A 136 18.72 30.54 28.10
C ARG A 136 20.21 30.58 27.84
N THR A 137 20.84 29.42 27.78
CA THR A 137 22.22 29.29 27.32
C THR A 137 22.27 29.32 25.79
N ASP A 138 23.42 29.64 25.20
CA ASP A 138 23.58 29.66 23.74
C ASP A 138 23.28 28.29 23.10
N ASP A 139 23.65 27.20 23.78
CA ASP A 139 23.34 25.83 23.34
C ASP A 139 21.82 25.54 23.38
N GLU A 140 21.09 26.07 24.36
CA GLU A 140 19.62 25.92 24.44
C GLU A 140 18.91 26.69 23.35
N VAL A 141 19.36 27.93 23.08
CA VAL A 141 18.83 28.73 21.96
C VAL A 141 19.09 28.01 20.64
N LYS A 142 20.31 27.51 20.45
CA LYS A 142 20.67 26.73 19.25
C LYS A 142 19.81 25.48 19.10
N ALA A 143 19.62 24.71 20.18
CA ALA A 143 18.78 23.51 20.16
C ALA A 143 17.33 23.82 19.77
N ILE A 144 16.73 24.89 20.32
CA ILE A 144 15.37 25.34 19.97
C ILE A 144 15.28 25.64 18.47
N VAL A 145 16.23 26.42 17.92
CA VAL A 145 16.23 26.79 16.50
C VAL A 145 16.38 25.54 15.62
N MET A 146 17.28 24.62 15.97
CA MET A 146 17.46 23.39 15.20
C MET A 146 16.23 22.47 15.23
N ILE A 147 15.51 22.42 16.36
CA ILE A 147 14.23 21.70 16.45
C ILE A 147 13.20 22.32 15.49
N LEU A 148 13.02 23.64 15.56
CA LEU A 148 12.05 24.35 14.72
C LEU A 148 12.38 24.29 13.22
N ASN A 149 13.65 24.16 12.85
CA ASN A 149 14.10 23.99 11.46
C ASN A 149 14.08 22.53 10.97
N HIS A 150 13.58 21.58 11.76
CA HIS A 150 13.60 20.14 11.45
C HIS A 150 15.01 19.53 11.31
N GLU A 151 16.03 20.16 11.91
CA GLU A 151 17.41 19.67 11.93
C GLU A 151 17.70 18.76 13.13
N LEU A 152 16.88 18.86 14.19
CA LEU A 152 17.00 18.09 15.42
C LEU A 152 15.64 17.50 15.82
N GLU A 153 15.51 16.18 15.76
CA GLU A 153 14.30 15.47 16.18
C GLU A 153 14.43 15.01 17.64
N VAL A 154 13.49 15.41 18.51
CA VAL A 154 13.45 15.02 19.93
C VAL A 154 12.10 14.37 20.29
N PRO A 155 12.04 13.46 21.28
CA PRO A 155 10.83 12.67 21.55
C PRO A 155 9.73 13.45 22.28
N HIS A 156 10.08 14.45 23.07
CA HIS A 156 9.14 15.31 23.78
C HIS A 156 9.70 16.73 23.84
N VAL A 157 8.83 17.68 24.20
CA VAL A 157 9.24 19.06 24.47
C VAL A 157 10.41 19.04 25.46
N PRO A 158 11.54 19.72 25.16
CA PRO A 158 12.71 19.70 26.04
C PRO A 158 12.37 20.21 27.45
N PRO A 159 12.72 19.46 28.52
CA PRO A 159 12.32 19.82 29.89
C PRO A 159 12.84 21.18 30.36
N PHE A 160 14.02 21.61 29.88
CA PHE A 160 14.61 22.91 30.24
C PHE A 160 13.75 24.10 29.81
N LEU A 161 12.80 23.92 28.87
CA LEU A 161 11.87 24.97 28.48
C LEU A 161 10.95 25.39 29.62
N ALA A 162 10.61 24.48 30.54
CA ALA A 162 9.84 24.82 31.74
C ALA A 162 10.58 25.79 32.68
N GLN A 163 11.92 25.85 32.60
CA GLN A 163 12.74 26.79 33.38
C GLN A 163 13.00 28.11 32.64
N THR A 164 12.71 28.19 31.34
CA THR A 164 13.15 29.31 30.47
C THR A 164 12.02 29.96 29.67
N MET A 165 10.81 29.41 29.71
CA MET A 165 9.61 29.94 29.06
C MET A 165 8.50 30.07 30.08
N GLY A 166 7.71 31.15 29.96
CA GLY A 166 6.47 31.27 30.73
C GLY A 166 5.43 30.23 30.27
N PRO A 167 4.39 29.95 31.07
CA PRO A 167 3.37 28.95 30.71
C PRO A 167 2.70 29.19 29.35
N GLY A 168 2.46 30.45 28.97
CA GLY A 168 1.88 30.80 27.67
C GLY A 168 2.83 30.56 26.50
N GLU A 169 4.11 30.90 26.66
CA GLU A 169 5.13 30.63 25.63
C GLU A 169 5.38 29.13 25.45
N LEU A 170 5.37 28.39 26.56
CA LEU A 170 5.54 26.94 26.54
C LEU A 170 4.37 26.25 25.83
N ALA A 171 3.13 26.69 26.06
CA ALA A 171 1.96 26.17 25.37
C ALA A 171 2.04 26.41 23.85
N VAL A 172 2.45 27.62 23.43
CA VAL A 172 2.66 27.93 22.01
C VAL A 172 3.78 27.06 21.42
N PHE A 173 4.88 26.88 22.16
CA PHE A 173 5.96 26.01 21.72
C PHE A 173 5.50 24.56 21.59
N GLU A 174 4.67 24.07 22.51
CA GLU A 174 4.12 22.72 22.45
C GLU A 174 3.25 22.53 21.22
N ASP A 175 2.36 23.48 20.89
CA ASP A 175 1.57 23.46 19.66
C ASP A 175 2.45 23.44 18.40
N LEU A 176 3.48 24.30 18.35
CA LEU A 176 4.45 24.33 17.24
C LEU A 176 5.20 23.00 17.14
N PHE A 177 5.66 22.46 18.26
CA PHE A 177 6.40 21.21 18.33
C PHE A 177 5.56 20.03 17.82
N LEU A 178 4.26 20.03 18.11
CA LEU A 178 3.33 19.04 17.59
C LEU A 178 3.02 19.20 16.10
N ALA A 179 3.14 20.41 15.56
CA ALA A 179 3.00 20.69 14.14
C ALA A 179 4.22 20.24 13.31
N LEU A 180 5.39 20.04 13.94
CA LEU A 180 6.58 19.49 13.28
C LEU A 180 6.48 17.98 12.99
N GLU A 181 5.47 17.30 13.55
CA GLU A 181 5.26 15.88 13.35
C GLU A 181 5.00 15.54 11.88
N TYR A 182 5.59 14.44 11.41
CA TYR A 182 5.45 13.98 10.03
C TYR A 182 4.57 12.73 9.93
N PRO A 183 3.48 12.74 9.14
CA PRO A 183 2.57 11.60 9.01
C PRO A 183 2.94 10.62 7.89
N LEU A 184 2.77 9.33 8.16
CA LEU A 184 2.60 8.27 7.15
C LEU A 184 1.19 7.70 7.25
N TYR A 185 0.69 7.16 6.14
CA TYR A 185 -0.68 6.68 6.02
C TYR A 185 -0.72 5.22 5.61
N ALA A 186 -1.70 4.47 6.13
CA ALA A 186 -1.98 3.11 5.68
C ALA A 186 -3.48 2.90 5.46
N HIS A 187 -3.84 2.25 4.36
CA HIS A 187 -5.24 1.89 4.07
C HIS A 187 -5.60 0.60 4.80
N LEU A 188 -6.73 0.60 5.51
CA LEU A 188 -7.23 -0.59 6.19
C LEU A 188 -7.62 -1.67 5.19
N ALA A 189 -7.25 -2.91 5.48
CA ALA A 189 -7.65 -4.04 4.65
C ALA A 189 -9.15 -4.33 4.80
N PRO A 190 -9.85 -4.81 3.75
CA PRO A 190 -11.28 -5.08 3.79
C PRO A 190 -11.66 -6.00 4.96
N GLY A 191 -12.76 -5.69 5.64
CA GLY A 191 -13.25 -6.45 6.81
C GLY A 191 -12.60 -6.10 8.15
N GLN A 192 -11.46 -5.37 8.18
CA GLN A 192 -10.91 -4.86 9.44
C GLN A 192 -11.85 -3.80 10.03
N ARG A 193 -12.31 -4.01 11.27
CA ARG A 193 -13.20 -3.07 11.97
C ARG A 193 -12.56 -2.71 13.31
N PHE A 194 -12.48 -1.40 13.57
CA PHE A 194 -11.99 -0.84 14.82
C PHE A 194 -13.09 -0.01 15.46
N PHE A 195 -13.00 0.20 16.77
CA PHE A 195 -13.90 1.12 17.45
C PHE A 195 -13.53 2.57 17.10
N ALA A 196 -14.53 3.46 17.11
CA ALA A 196 -14.26 4.88 17.00
C ALA A 196 -13.44 5.34 18.23
N ASN A 197 -12.52 6.29 18.02
CA ASN A 197 -11.74 6.93 19.08
C ASN A 197 -10.92 5.96 19.95
N MET A 198 -10.35 4.91 19.36
CA MET A 198 -9.42 4.05 20.07
C MET A 198 -8.21 4.83 20.59
N THR A 199 -7.76 4.50 21.80
CA THR A 199 -6.56 5.11 22.38
C THR A 199 -5.31 4.61 21.66
N LYS A 200 -4.22 5.39 21.71
CA LYS A 200 -2.90 4.99 21.19
C LYS A 200 -2.50 3.59 21.67
N GLY A 201 -2.61 3.32 22.98
CA GLY A 201 -2.27 2.02 23.56
C GLY A 201 -3.12 0.87 23.00
N ALA A 202 -4.42 1.09 22.80
CA ALA A 202 -5.30 0.07 22.22
C ALA A 202 -4.96 -0.23 20.75
N ILE A 203 -4.54 0.77 19.98
CA ILE A 203 -4.09 0.58 18.60
C ILE A 203 -2.74 -0.14 18.57
N LEU A 204 -1.77 0.28 19.38
CA LEU A 204 -0.46 -0.36 19.46
C LEU A 204 -0.53 -1.83 19.88
N ALA A 205 -1.50 -2.20 20.73
CA ALA A 205 -1.75 -3.59 21.09
C ALA A 205 -2.19 -4.47 19.90
N GLN A 206 -2.75 -3.87 18.86
CA GLN A 206 -3.10 -4.55 17.60
C GLN A 206 -1.90 -4.67 16.64
N ILE A 207 -0.77 -3.99 16.94
CA ILE A 207 0.45 -4.03 16.14
C ILE A 207 1.39 -5.09 16.70
N TYR A 208 1.31 -6.29 16.12
CA TYR A 208 2.03 -7.46 16.57
C TYR A 208 2.30 -8.43 15.41
N GLY A 209 3.52 -8.99 15.38
CA GLY A 209 3.97 -9.88 14.29
C GLY A 209 3.46 -11.32 14.39
N GLY A 210 2.83 -11.72 15.50
CA GLY A 210 2.51 -13.14 15.77
C GLY A 210 3.55 -13.80 16.69
N ALA A 211 3.15 -14.90 17.35
CA ALA A 211 4.06 -15.66 18.23
C ALA A 211 5.24 -16.24 17.44
N GLU A 212 4.98 -16.65 16.20
CA GLU A 212 5.92 -17.27 15.27
C GLU A 212 6.80 -16.26 14.51
N ALA A 213 6.61 -14.95 14.71
CA ALA A 213 7.44 -13.95 14.06
C ALA A 213 8.92 -14.08 14.47
N ALA A 214 9.80 -13.90 13.48
CA ALA A 214 11.24 -13.93 13.68
C ALA A 214 11.67 -12.86 14.71
N PRO A 215 12.74 -13.11 15.51
CA PRO A 215 13.20 -12.14 16.51
C PRO A 215 13.51 -10.75 15.93
N ALA A 216 14.11 -10.70 14.74
CA ALA A 216 14.40 -9.44 14.03
C ALA A 216 13.12 -8.63 13.75
N GLN A 217 12.06 -9.28 13.28
CA GLN A 217 10.77 -8.63 13.02
C GLN A 217 10.11 -8.12 14.30
N LYS A 218 10.21 -8.88 15.41
CA LYS A 218 9.73 -8.43 16.72
C LYS A 218 10.48 -7.18 17.18
N GLN A 219 11.80 -7.14 16.98
CA GLN A 219 12.62 -5.98 17.30
C GLN A 219 12.25 -4.76 16.43
N GLU A 220 12.01 -4.94 15.13
CA GLU A 220 11.53 -3.86 14.25
C GLU A 220 10.19 -3.30 14.72
N ILE A 221 9.25 -4.15 15.13
CA ILE A 221 7.95 -3.71 15.64
C ILE A 221 8.11 -2.90 16.94
N GLU A 222 9.01 -3.31 17.83
CA GLU A 222 9.27 -2.57 19.06
C GLU A 222 9.99 -1.23 18.79
N ASP A 223 10.94 -1.21 17.85
CA ASP A 223 11.58 0.02 17.39
C ASP A 223 10.55 0.98 16.77
N PHE A 224 9.61 0.47 15.97
CA PHE A 224 8.50 1.24 15.40
C PHE A 224 7.62 1.85 16.51
N LYS A 225 7.17 1.03 17.47
CA LYS A 225 6.34 1.49 18.59
C LYS A 225 7.03 2.57 19.42
N ARG A 226 8.35 2.47 19.61
CA ARG A 226 9.16 3.45 20.35
C ARG A 226 9.28 4.79 19.63
N LEU A 227 9.42 4.78 18.31
CA LEU A 227 9.60 5.99 17.50
C LEU A 227 8.30 6.72 17.16
N LEU A 228 7.17 6.02 17.26
CA LEU A 228 5.85 6.54 16.95
C LEU A 228 5.39 7.60 17.96
N SER A 229 5.09 8.80 17.48
CA SER A 229 4.55 9.89 18.30
C SER A 229 3.06 9.69 18.55
N ARG A 230 2.25 9.65 17.49
CA ARG A 230 0.80 9.41 17.58
C ARG A 230 0.35 8.44 16.50
N ILE A 231 -0.82 7.84 16.75
CA ILE A 231 -1.50 6.99 15.79
C ILE A 231 -2.99 7.17 15.96
N THR A 232 -3.68 7.35 14.85
CA THR A 232 -5.14 7.46 14.81
C THR A 232 -5.68 6.59 13.69
N ILE A 233 -6.90 6.09 13.88
CA ILE A 233 -7.62 5.31 12.89
C ILE A 233 -8.91 6.05 12.59
N ASP A 234 -9.12 6.40 11.33
CA ASP A 234 -10.38 6.93 10.83
C ASP A 234 -11.13 5.82 10.09
N MET A 235 -12.27 5.42 10.65
CA MET A 235 -13.11 4.36 10.08
C MET A 235 -13.98 4.84 8.91
N GLU A 236 -14.17 6.15 8.73
CA GLU A 236 -14.92 6.72 7.61
C GLU A 236 -14.06 6.74 6.35
N THR A 237 -12.85 7.29 6.44
CA THR A 237 -11.87 7.28 5.34
C THR A 237 -11.15 5.94 5.20
N ARG A 238 -11.22 5.07 6.23
CA ARG A 238 -10.53 3.77 6.29
C ARG A 238 -9.00 3.90 6.29
N VAL A 239 -8.48 4.99 6.83
CA VAL A 239 -7.06 5.30 6.86
C VAL A 239 -6.53 5.31 8.29
N VAL A 240 -5.35 4.70 8.47
CA VAL A 240 -4.54 4.82 9.68
C VAL A 240 -3.51 5.91 9.44
N LYS A 241 -3.49 6.92 10.30
CA LYS A 241 -2.47 7.98 10.28
C LYS A 241 -1.47 7.71 11.39
N VAL A 242 -0.22 7.49 11.03
CA VAL A 242 0.90 7.26 11.94
C VAL A 242 1.81 8.49 11.89
N THR A 243 2.00 9.19 13.00
CA THR A 243 2.88 10.36 13.04
C THR A 243 4.20 10.08 13.76
N PHE A 244 5.27 10.60 13.19
CA PHE A 244 6.64 10.58 13.71
C PHE A 244 7.08 11.99 14.08
N LYS A 245 8.20 12.12 14.78
CA LYS A 245 8.72 13.43 15.22
C LYS A 245 9.26 14.31 14.09
N GLY A 246 9.56 13.71 12.95
CA GLY A 246 9.95 14.42 11.76
C GLY A 246 10.09 13.49 10.57
N LYS A 247 10.40 14.09 9.42
CA LYS A 247 10.50 13.40 8.13
C LYS A 247 11.61 12.35 8.12
N GLN A 248 12.70 12.56 8.87
CA GLN A 248 13.82 11.62 8.88
C GLN A 248 13.45 10.33 9.61
N SER A 249 12.82 10.45 10.78
CA SER A 249 12.27 9.31 11.51
C SER A 249 11.22 8.56 10.69
N ALA A 250 10.34 9.27 9.98
CA ALA A 250 9.31 8.67 9.13
C ALA A 250 9.88 7.95 7.90
N ALA A 251 10.92 8.51 7.26
CA ALA A 251 11.46 7.99 6.01
C ALA A 251 11.92 6.52 6.08
N ARG A 252 12.39 6.06 7.26
CA ARG A 252 12.75 4.65 7.50
C ARG A 252 11.54 3.70 7.36
N TRP A 253 10.34 4.18 7.65
CA TRP A 253 9.12 3.40 7.70
C TRP A 253 8.25 3.54 6.45
N SER A 254 8.59 4.46 5.54
CA SER A 254 7.91 4.57 4.25
C SER A 254 8.09 3.27 3.44
N GLY A 255 6.99 2.72 2.94
CA GLY A 255 6.90 1.42 2.27
C GLY A 255 6.94 0.21 3.21
N TRP A 256 7.17 0.39 4.51
CA TRP A 256 7.22 -0.72 5.46
C TRP A 256 5.83 -1.36 5.66
N GLN A 257 5.82 -2.68 5.78
CA GLN A 257 4.60 -3.49 5.91
C GLN A 257 4.19 -3.58 7.38
N MET A 258 3.45 -2.58 7.86
CA MET A 258 3.00 -2.50 9.24
C MET A 258 2.00 -3.63 9.56
N PRO A 259 2.30 -4.53 10.51
CA PRO A 259 1.35 -5.54 10.93
C PRO A 259 0.30 -4.90 11.84
N LEU A 260 -0.95 -4.83 11.38
CA LEU A 260 -2.09 -4.35 12.15
C LEU A 260 -3.21 -5.37 12.12
N ALA A 261 -3.60 -5.90 13.29
CA ALA A 261 -4.69 -6.86 13.45
C ALA A 261 -4.63 -8.00 12.41
N THR A 262 -3.46 -8.66 12.31
CA THR A 262 -3.14 -9.78 11.40
C THR A 262 -3.00 -9.45 9.91
N LYS A 263 -3.08 -8.17 9.51
CA LYS A 263 -2.86 -7.73 8.13
C LYS A 263 -1.61 -6.89 8.04
N LEU A 264 -0.86 -7.06 6.97
CA LEU A 264 0.29 -6.24 6.63
C LEU A 264 -0.20 -5.08 5.77
N LEU A 265 -0.04 -3.86 6.28
CA LEU A 265 -0.48 -2.64 5.61
C LEU A 265 0.76 -1.82 5.24
N PRO A 266 0.96 -1.48 3.95
CA PRO A 266 2.07 -0.61 3.56
C PRO A 266 1.85 0.80 4.11
N LEU A 267 2.88 1.36 4.73
CA LEU A 267 2.92 2.77 5.08
C LEU A 267 3.31 3.59 3.85
N ILE A 268 2.52 4.61 3.54
CA ILE A 268 2.65 5.43 2.35
C ILE A 268 2.90 6.88 2.79
N ASP A 269 3.91 7.50 2.18
CA ASP A 269 4.21 8.91 2.36
C ASP A 269 3.43 9.74 1.34
N TYR A 270 2.17 10.05 1.67
CA TYR A 270 1.33 10.87 0.81
C TYR A 270 1.78 12.32 0.72
N GLU A 271 2.51 12.85 1.71
CA GLU A 271 3.03 14.22 1.62
C GLU A 271 4.10 14.30 0.53
N GLN A 272 5.02 13.33 0.50
CA GLN A 272 5.98 13.21 -0.57
C GLN A 272 5.27 12.92 -1.91
N GLU A 273 4.29 12.03 -1.98
CA GLU A 273 3.55 11.77 -3.23
C GLU A 273 2.86 13.03 -3.77
N CYS A 274 2.26 13.86 -2.91
CA CYS A 274 1.65 15.14 -3.29
C CYS A 274 2.67 16.10 -3.92
N GLU A 275 3.85 16.24 -3.31
CA GLU A 275 4.95 17.07 -3.85
C GLU A 275 5.35 16.59 -5.26
N HIS A 276 5.46 15.27 -5.46
CA HIS A 276 5.82 14.70 -6.77
C HIS A 276 4.66 14.77 -7.76
N ALA A 277 3.42 14.64 -7.30
CA ALA A 277 2.22 14.73 -8.12
C ALA A 277 2.05 16.13 -8.70
N ALA A 278 2.43 17.19 -7.97
CA ALA A 278 2.45 18.55 -8.50
C ALA A 278 3.35 18.70 -9.74
N ALA A 279 4.41 17.90 -9.84
CA ALA A 279 5.33 17.91 -10.98
C ALA A 279 4.99 16.86 -12.06
N THR A 280 4.47 15.69 -11.67
CA THR A 280 4.28 14.52 -12.54
C THR A 280 2.83 14.25 -12.92
N ASN A 281 1.88 14.98 -12.35
CA ASN A 281 0.43 14.73 -12.45
C ASN A 281 0.00 13.32 -12.04
N LYS A 282 0.79 12.64 -11.18
CA LYS A 282 0.41 11.36 -10.58
C LYS A 282 -0.78 11.51 -9.64
N LEU A 283 -1.63 10.50 -9.59
CA LEU A 283 -2.80 10.47 -8.71
C LEU A 283 -2.40 10.12 -7.28
N VAL A 284 -2.80 10.97 -6.33
CA VAL A 284 -2.65 10.71 -4.89
C VAL A 284 -3.87 9.95 -4.42
N MET A 285 -3.70 8.66 -4.12
CA MET A 285 -4.82 7.75 -3.82
C MET A 285 -5.61 8.11 -2.55
N LEU A 286 -5.06 8.96 -1.67
CA LEU A 286 -5.73 9.41 -0.44
C LEU A 286 -7.06 10.15 -0.72
N ASP A 287 -7.16 10.83 -1.86
CA ASP A 287 -8.34 11.61 -2.24
C ASP A 287 -9.37 10.83 -3.08
N PHE A 288 -9.10 9.54 -3.32
CA PHE A 288 -9.92 8.70 -4.17
C PHE A 288 -10.50 7.50 -3.44
N TYR A 289 -11.74 7.20 -3.77
CA TYR A 289 -12.45 6.03 -3.28
C TYR A 289 -12.76 5.09 -4.44
N SER A 290 -12.57 3.78 -4.22
CA SER A 290 -12.86 2.76 -5.21
C SER A 290 -14.00 1.85 -4.76
N LEU A 291 -14.86 1.51 -5.71
CA LEU A 291 -15.97 0.57 -5.53
C LEU A 291 -16.18 -0.22 -6.81
N ASP A 292 -16.77 -1.40 -6.67
CA ASP A 292 -17.13 -2.25 -7.78
C ASP A 292 -18.65 -2.23 -7.98
N VAL A 293 -19.09 -2.23 -9.23
CA VAL A 293 -20.50 -2.34 -9.61
C VAL A 293 -20.70 -3.48 -10.58
N GLU A 294 -21.79 -4.24 -10.40
CA GLU A 294 -22.13 -5.39 -11.22
C GLU A 294 -23.62 -5.36 -11.59
N VAL A 295 -23.95 -5.56 -12.87
CA VAL A 295 -25.35 -5.71 -13.32
C VAL A 295 -25.77 -7.16 -13.11
N ARG A 296 -26.76 -7.38 -12.24
CA ARG A 296 -27.31 -8.72 -11.97
C ARG A 296 -28.52 -9.07 -12.81
N LYS A 297 -29.31 -8.07 -13.20
CA LYS A 297 -30.51 -8.24 -14.04
C LYS A 297 -30.63 -7.07 -14.99
N GLY A 298 -31.00 -7.35 -16.24
CA GLY A 298 -31.16 -6.33 -17.28
C GLY A 298 -29.86 -6.10 -18.07
N VAL A 299 -29.89 -5.09 -18.93
CA VAL A 299 -28.76 -4.73 -19.81
C VAL A 299 -28.41 -3.27 -19.55
N MET A 300 -27.12 -2.99 -19.43
CA MET A 300 -26.61 -1.66 -19.13
C MET A 300 -25.23 -1.48 -19.75
N THR A 301 -25.06 -0.39 -20.50
CA THR A 301 -23.77 -0.08 -21.12
C THR A 301 -22.87 0.70 -20.17
N SER A 302 -21.56 0.73 -20.43
CA SER A 302 -20.61 1.58 -19.70
C SER A 302 -21.01 3.06 -19.76
N ARG A 303 -21.58 3.52 -20.88
CA ARG A 303 -22.05 4.91 -21.00
C ARG A 303 -23.22 5.19 -20.05
N ASP A 304 -24.20 4.28 -20.00
CA ASP A 304 -25.34 4.40 -19.10
C ASP A 304 -24.90 4.36 -17.64
N MET A 305 -23.95 3.46 -17.29
CA MET A 305 -23.37 3.37 -15.94
C MET A 305 -22.66 4.65 -15.53
N PHE A 306 -21.81 5.20 -16.40
CA PHE A 306 -21.11 6.44 -16.12
C PHE A 306 -22.09 7.60 -15.90
N TRP A 307 -23.11 7.73 -16.75
CA TRP A 307 -24.11 8.78 -16.63
C TRP A 307 -24.93 8.64 -15.33
N MET A 308 -25.32 7.41 -14.98
CA MET A 308 -26.05 7.14 -13.75
C MET A 308 -25.23 7.55 -12.51
N LEU A 309 -23.97 7.10 -12.43
CA LEU A 309 -23.08 7.42 -11.32
C LEU A 309 -22.78 8.93 -11.24
N SER A 310 -22.49 9.56 -12.37
CA SER A 310 -22.06 10.97 -12.38
C SER A 310 -23.20 11.98 -12.32
N LYS A 311 -24.26 11.80 -13.11
CA LYS A 311 -25.33 12.80 -13.27
C LYS A 311 -26.51 12.55 -12.35
N ILE A 312 -26.89 11.29 -12.10
CA ILE A 312 -28.02 10.99 -11.21
C ILE A 312 -27.56 10.98 -9.75
N LEU A 313 -26.48 10.25 -9.46
CA LEU A 313 -25.95 10.14 -8.10
C LEU A 313 -24.98 11.26 -7.73
N GLY A 314 -24.61 12.12 -8.67
CA GLY A 314 -23.76 13.28 -8.43
C GLY A 314 -22.30 12.92 -8.09
N LEU A 315 -21.84 11.72 -8.42
CA LEU A 315 -20.49 11.28 -8.09
C LEU A 315 -19.46 11.90 -9.06
N LYS A 316 -18.34 12.37 -8.51
CA LYS A 316 -17.20 12.81 -9.31
C LYS A 316 -16.40 11.59 -9.78
N VAL A 317 -16.89 10.92 -10.81
CA VAL A 317 -16.24 9.73 -11.39
C VAL A 317 -14.95 10.14 -12.09
N GLN A 318 -13.83 9.60 -11.63
CA GLN A 318 -12.49 9.86 -12.16
C GLN A 318 -12.10 8.80 -13.20
N ALA A 319 -12.37 7.52 -12.91
CA ALA A 319 -12.12 6.42 -13.82
C ALA A 319 -13.18 5.34 -13.65
N MET A 320 -13.51 4.67 -14.74
CA MET A 320 -14.38 3.49 -14.72
C MET A 320 -13.88 2.49 -15.75
N THR A 321 -13.51 1.31 -15.29
CA THR A 321 -12.83 0.29 -16.08
C THR A 321 -13.43 -1.07 -15.81
N HIS A 322 -13.47 -1.94 -16.82
CA HIS A 322 -13.88 -3.32 -16.60
C HIS A 322 -12.73 -4.10 -15.95
N PRO A 323 -13.00 -4.92 -14.92
CA PRO A 323 -12.00 -5.81 -14.39
C PRO A 323 -11.68 -6.89 -15.43
N VAL A 324 -10.39 -7.15 -15.60
CA VAL A 324 -9.86 -8.19 -16.48
C VAL A 324 -9.58 -9.42 -15.62
N SER A 325 -10.10 -10.57 -16.02
CA SER A 325 -9.74 -11.86 -15.45
C SER A 325 -8.98 -12.67 -16.48
N GLU A 326 -7.84 -13.24 -16.11
CA GLU A 326 -6.97 -14.01 -17.02
C GLU A 326 -7.68 -15.18 -17.69
N GLU A 327 -8.63 -15.80 -17.00
CA GLU A 327 -9.33 -16.99 -17.49
C GLU A 327 -10.47 -16.64 -18.47
N THR A 328 -11.14 -15.50 -18.30
CA THR A 328 -12.39 -15.19 -19.00
C THR A 328 -12.36 -13.88 -19.77
N GLY A 329 -11.23 -13.16 -19.78
CA GLY A 329 -11.11 -11.83 -20.37
C GLY A 329 -11.88 -10.76 -19.58
N ILE A 330 -12.50 -9.83 -20.31
CA ILE A 330 -13.17 -8.66 -19.76
C ILE A 330 -14.56 -9.04 -19.22
N LYS A 331 -14.86 -8.68 -17.97
CA LYS A 331 -16.22 -8.82 -17.42
C LYS A 331 -17.10 -7.65 -17.85
N GLU A 332 -17.84 -7.82 -18.95
CA GLU A 332 -18.66 -6.75 -19.55
C GLU A 332 -19.74 -6.18 -18.61
N GLN A 333 -20.23 -6.96 -17.65
CA GLN A 333 -21.29 -6.54 -16.73
C GLN A 333 -20.76 -6.01 -15.39
N GLN A 334 -19.44 -5.90 -15.24
CA GLN A 334 -18.79 -5.44 -14.02
C GLN A 334 -17.88 -4.25 -14.33
N TRP A 335 -17.84 -3.28 -13.43
CA TRP A 335 -16.92 -2.16 -13.49
C TRP A 335 -16.30 -1.91 -12.13
N THR A 336 -15.01 -1.60 -12.13
CA THR A 336 -14.33 -0.94 -11.01
C THR A 336 -14.38 0.56 -11.26
N VAL A 337 -14.97 1.29 -10.33
CA VAL A 337 -15.21 2.73 -10.39
C VAL A 337 -14.31 3.41 -9.37
N ARG A 338 -13.53 4.40 -9.81
CA ARG A 338 -12.81 5.32 -8.94
C ARG A 338 -13.48 6.69 -8.97
N ILE A 339 -13.74 7.24 -7.79
CA ILE A 339 -14.37 8.54 -7.62
C ILE A 339 -13.47 9.45 -6.78
N HIS A 340 -13.57 10.75 -7.03
CA HIS A 340 -12.88 11.77 -6.25
C HIS A 340 -13.61 12.02 -4.92
N ALA A 341 -13.31 11.18 -3.94
CA ALA A 341 -13.81 11.25 -2.57
C ALA A 341 -12.82 10.53 -1.65
N SER A 342 -12.52 11.11 -0.48
CA SER A 342 -11.63 10.52 0.53
C SER A 342 -12.27 9.36 1.31
N ALA A 343 -13.58 9.16 1.17
CA ALA A 343 -14.35 8.14 1.86
C ALA A 343 -15.54 7.68 1.01
N CYS A 344 -16.22 6.61 1.47
CA CYS A 344 -17.46 6.16 0.85
C CYS A 344 -18.50 7.29 0.85
N PRO A 345 -19.02 7.72 -0.32
CA PRO A 345 -20.03 8.77 -0.42
C PRO A 345 -21.26 8.44 0.40
N VAL A 346 -21.84 9.46 1.04
CA VAL A 346 -23.05 9.31 1.86
C VAL A 346 -24.19 8.68 1.07
N ALA A 347 -24.35 9.07 -0.20
CA ALA A 347 -25.38 8.54 -1.10
C ALA A 347 -25.28 7.03 -1.35
N LEU A 348 -24.10 6.43 -1.19
CA LEU A 348 -23.86 5.00 -1.38
C LEU A 348 -23.69 4.23 -0.08
N ARG A 349 -23.59 4.93 1.06
CA ARG A 349 -23.30 4.32 2.35
C ARG A 349 -24.41 3.33 2.72
N GLN A 350 -24.03 2.11 3.09
CA GLN A 350 -24.94 0.99 3.43
C GLN A 350 -25.81 0.45 2.29
N LEU A 351 -25.67 0.97 1.06
CA LEU A 351 -26.34 0.40 -0.10
C LEU A 351 -25.57 -0.83 -0.59
N GLY A 352 -26.28 -1.94 -0.82
CA GLY A 352 -25.72 -3.10 -1.50
C GLY A 352 -26.34 -3.32 -2.88
N SER A 353 -27.33 -2.50 -3.26
CA SER A 353 -27.99 -2.60 -4.57
C SER A 353 -28.65 -1.30 -5.01
N MET A 354 -28.83 -1.16 -6.31
CA MET A 354 -29.60 -0.11 -6.97
C MET A 354 -30.54 -0.77 -7.96
N GLN A 355 -31.80 -0.32 -8.00
CA GLN A 355 -32.69 -0.63 -9.10
C GLN A 355 -32.88 0.59 -9.96
N ILE A 356 -32.65 0.42 -11.26
CA ILE A 356 -32.79 1.44 -12.27
C ILE A 356 -33.80 0.92 -13.29
N ASP A 357 -35.05 1.38 -13.18
CA ASP A 357 -36.18 0.80 -13.92
C ASP A 357 -36.23 -0.74 -13.76
N ASP A 358 -36.02 -1.50 -14.84
CA ASP A 358 -36.00 -2.97 -14.84
C ASP A 358 -34.61 -3.58 -14.63
N VAL A 359 -33.57 -2.74 -14.49
CA VAL A 359 -32.17 -3.14 -14.30
C VAL A 359 -31.83 -3.20 -12.81
N GLU A 360 -31.23 -4.30 -12.38
CA GLU A 360 -30.71 -4.46 -11.02
C GLU A 360 -29.19 -4.42 -11.03
N VAL A 361 -28.64 -3.43 -10.32
CA VAL A 361 -27.20 -3.22 -10.17
C VAL A 361 -26.81 -3.46 -8.72
N VAL A 362 -25.66 -4.08 -8.49
CA VAL A 362 -25.11 -4.34 -7.17
C VAL A 362 -23.87 -3.50 -6.97
N ILE A 363 -23.77 -2.90 -5.79
CA ILE A 363 -22.65 -2.07 -5.39
C ILE A 363 -21.83 -2.85 -4.37
N HIS A 364 -20.55 -3.06 -4.65
CA HIS A 364 -19.61 -3.67 -3.72
C HIS A 364 -18.55 -2.66 -3.33
N HIS A 365 -18.58 -2.29 -2.06
CA HIS A 365 -17.56 -1.49 -1.42
C HIS A 365 -16.37 -2.37 -1.03
N SER A 366 -15.56 -2.77 -2.01
CA SER A 366 -14.44 -3.70 -1.83
C SER A 366 -13.40 -3.20 -0.84
N ALA A 367 -13.23 -1.89 -0.70
CA ALA A 367 -12.40 -1.28 0.34
C ALA A 367 -12.91 -1.49 1.79
N ILE A 368 -14.18 -1.89 1.98
CA ILE A 368 -14.81 -2.04 3.30
C ILE A 368 -15.18 -3.51 3.57
N HIS A 369 -15.80 -4.16 2.58
CA HIS A 369 -16.37 -5.50 2.72
C HIS A 369 -15.58 -6.51 1.90
N VAL A 370 -15.15 -7.60 2.54
CA VAL A 370 -14.45 -8.72 1.88
C VAL A 370 -15.35 -9.40 0.85
N ASN A 371 -16.64 -9.53 1.15
CA ASN A 371 -17.59 -10.25 0.31
C ASN A 371 -18.55 -9.31 -0.40
N TRP A 372 -19.03 -9.75 -1.56
CA TRP A 372 -20.14 -9.11 -2.26
C TRP A 372 -21.42 -9.09 -1.41
N PRO A 373 -22.28 -8.06 -1.57
CA PRO A 373 -23.54 -7.99 -0.86
C PRO A 373 -24.44 -9.21 -1.08
N CYS A 374 -25.19 -9.55 -0.02
CA CYS A 374 -26.11 -10.68 0.00
C CYS A 374 -27.10 -10.63 -1.16
N LYS A 375 -27.20 -11.72 -1.95
CA LYS A 375 -28.16 -11.84 -3.05
C LYS A 375 -29.62 -11.86 -2.61
N ARG A 376 -29.89 -12.19 -1.34
CA ARG A 376 -31.25 -12.37 -0.82
C ARG A 376 -31.83 -11.12 -0.19
N CYS A 377 -31.04 -10.39 0.60
CA CYS A 377 -31.50 -9.22 1.36
C CYS A 377 -30.74 -7.92 1.05
N HIS A 378 -29.73 -7.98 0.17
CA HIS A 378 -28.92 -6.85 -0.32
C HIS A 378 -28.07 -6.16 0.75
N SER A 379 -27.95 -6.74 1.94
CA SER A 379 -27.02 -6.25 2.96
C SER A 379 -25.57 -6.44 2.51
N PRO A 380 -24.72 -5.40 2.67
CA PRO A 380 -23.28 -5.52 2.43
C PRO A 380 -22.54 -6.22 3.59
N ASP A 381 -23.16 -6.38 4.75
CA ASP A 381 -22.49 -6.88 5.96
C ASP A 381 -22.23 -8.38 5.97
N HIS A 382 -22.95 -9.15 5.16
CA HIS A 382 -22.79 -10.60 5.10
C HIS A 382 -23.03 -11.13 3.69
N PRO A 383 -22.36 -12.24 3.30
CA PRO A 383 -22.67 -12.91 2.05
C PRO A 383 -23.99 -13.69 2.17
N THR A 384 -24.50 -14.16 1.02
CA THR A 384 -25.77 -14.90 0.93
C THR A 384 -25.80 -16.14 1.83
N ARG A 385 -24.68 -16.87 1.92
CA ARG A 385 -24.57 -18.11 2.72
C ARG A 385 -24.87 -17.91 4.21
N PHE A 386 -24.59 -16.72 4.74
CA PHE A 386 -24.82 -16.40 6.16
C PHE A 386 -26.07 -15.54 6.39
N CYS A 387 -26.95 -15.44 5.39
CA CYS A 387 -28.18 -14.67 5.51
C CYS A 387 -29.19 -15.36 6.44
N LYS A 388 -29.41 -14.78 7.62
CA LYS A 388 -30.37 -15.25 8.63
C LYS A 388 -31.72 -14.53 8.60
N ILE A 389 -31.95 -13.66 7.62
CA ILE A 389 -33.18 -12.87 7.54
C ILE A 389 -34.35 -13.76 7.13
N LEU A 390 -35.44 -13.67 7.89
CA LEU A 390 -36.67 -14.41 7.64
C LEU A 390 -37.36 -13.87 6.39
N PHE A 391 -38.09 -14.74 5.68
CA PHE A 391 -38.77 -14.36 4.43
C PHE A 391 -39.73 -13.18 4.61
N ALA A 392 -40.46 -13.13 5.74
CA ALA A 392 -41.38 -12.05 6.06
C ALA A 392 -40.70 -10.66 6.13
N ASP A 393 -39.43 -10.61 6.56
CA ASP A 393 -38.71 -9.36 6.80
C ASP A 393 -37.80 -8.94 5.63
N LEU A 394 -37.67 -9.80 4.60
CA LEU A 394 -36.75 -9.56 3.48
C LEU A 394 -37.05 -8.27 2.75
N GLU A 395 -38.33 -7.99 2.49
CA GLU A 395 -38.71 -6.81 1.70
C GLU A 395 -38.41 -5.51 2.46
N GLY A 396 -38.65 -5.52 3.78
CA GLY A 396 -38.25 -4.43 4.66
C GLY A 396 -36.73 -4.20 4.64
N LYS A 397 -35.94 -5.28 4.71
CA LYS A 397 -34.47 -5.15 4.66
C LYS A 397 -33.96 -4.66 3.31
N LYS A 398 -34.54 -5.16 2.21
CA LYS A 398 -34.19 -4.71 0.85
C LYS A 398 -34.41 -3.21 0.70
N ARG A 399 -35.54 -2.67 1.17
CA ARG A 399 -35.85 -1.23 1.11
C ARG A 399 -34.78 -0.36 1.80
N ASN A 400 -34.16 -0.86 2.86
CA ASN A 400 -33.13 -0.11 3.58
C ASN A 400 -31.74 -0.18 2.94
N THR A 401 -31.50 -1.16 2.07
CA THR A 401 -30.17 -1.45 1.46
C THR A 401 -30.18 -1.34 -0.06
N ARG A 402 -31.29 -0.83 -0.61
CA ARG A 402 -31.55 -0.62 -2.02
C ARG A 402 -32.06 0.78 -2.24
N ILE A 403 -31.52 1.45 -3.25
CA ILE A 403 -32.08 2.67 -3.79
C ILE A 403 -32.84 2.36 -5.08
N ASN A 404 -34.00 2.99 -5.27
CA ASN A 404 -34.75 2.93 -6.52
C ASN A 404 -34.55 4.25 -7.27
N ILE A 405 -34.06 4.15 -8.50
CA ILE A 405 -33.74 5.26 -9.37
C ILE A 405 -34.60 5.09 -10.62
N LYS A 406 -35.27 6.14 -11.06
CA LYS A 406 -35.89 6.15 -12.39
C LYS A 406 -34.77 6.30 -13.41
N GLY A 407 -34.72 5.42 -14.40
CA GLY A 407 -33.71 5.49 -15.43
C GLY A 407 -33.80 6.79 -16.25
N PRO A 408 -32.76 7.07 -17.05
CA PRO A 408 -32.70 8.32 -17.79
C PRO A 408 -33.88 8.39 -18.76
N ASN A 409 -34.66 9.46 -18.68
CA ASN A 409 -35.67 9.77 -19.69
C ASN A 409 -34.97 9.85 -21.06
N LEU A 410 -35.42 9.08 -22.07
CA LEU A 410 -34.75 8.95 -23.39
C LEU A 410 -34.34 10.30 -24.01
N ARG A 411 -35.13 11.36 -23.79
CA ARG A 411 -34.84 12.74 -24.25
C ARG A 411 -33.60 13.39 -23.64
N LEU A 412 -33.18 13.00 -22.43
CA LEU A 412 -31.92 13.47 -21.82
C LEU A 412 -30.70 12.70 -22.37
N LYS A 413 -30.90 11.46 -22.83
CA LYS A 413 -29.85 10.66 -23.48
C LYS A 413 -29.45 11.25 -24.83
N GLU A 414 -30.41 11.74 -25.61
CA GLU A 414 -30.16 12.39 -26.91
C GLU A 414 -29.35 13.69 -26.76
N ARG A 415 -29.75 14.57 -25.84
CA ARG A 415 -29.01 15.83 -25.58
C ARG A 415 -27.61 15.62 -25.01
N ALA A 416 -27.42 14.64 -24.14
CA ALA A 416 -26.10 14.29 -23.61
C ALA A 416 -25.23 13.58 -24.66
N ALA A 417 -25.85 12.86 -25.60
CA ALA A 417 -25.16 12.28 -26.74
C ALA A 417 -24.67 13.33 -27.72
N GLU A 418 -25.50 14.33 -28.03
CA GLU A 418 -25.12 15.49 -28.84
C GLU A 418 -23.98 16.31 -28.20
N SER A 419 -24.02 16.52 -26.88
CA SER A 419 -22.95 17.23 -26.15
C SER A 419 -21.62 16.46 -26.15
N MET A 420 -21.62 15.14 -25.91
CA MET A 420 -20.38 14.35 -26.00
C MET A 420 -19.85 14.25 -27.44
N GLN A 421 -20.75 14.18 -28.44
CA GLN A 421 -20.33 14.20 -29.85
C GLN A 421 -19.73 15.56 -30.21
N GLN A 422 -20.28 16.67 -29.70
CA GLN A 422 -19.72 18.01 -29.86
C GLN A 422 -18.35 18.14 -29.17
N ASP A 423 -18.17 17.62 -27.96
CA ASP A 423 -16.87 17.62 -27.26
C ASP A 423 -15.82 16.76 -27.98
N LEU A 424 -16.21 15.61 -28.55
CA LEU A 424 -15.34 14.78 -29.38
C LEU A 424 -15.00 15.42 -30.74
N ASN A 425 -15.94 16.19 -31.30
CA ASN A 425 -15.77 16.95 -32.55
C ASN A 425 -15.05 18.30 -32.33
N HIS A 426 -14.95 18.79 -31.09
CA HIS A 426 -14.23 20.02 -30.70
C HIS A 426 -12.93 19.74 -29.94
N ALA A 427 -12.64 18.48 -29.63
CA ALA A 427 -11.30 18.08 -29.22
C ALA A 427 -10.34 18.34 -30.40
N PRO A 428 -9.27 19.15 -30.24
CA PRO A 428 -8.28 19.30 -31.28
C PRO A 428 -7.46 18.00 -31.33
N TRP A 429 -7.82 17.10 -32.24
CA TRP A 429 -7.07 15.86 -32.54
C TRP A 429 -5.64 16.13 -33.09
N SER A 430 -5.21 17.39 -33.15
CA SER A 430 -3.94 17.84 -33.73
C SER A 430 -2.84 18.24 -32.73
N ASN A 431 -3.06 18.25 -31.41
CA ASN A 431 -2.05 18.70 -30.44
C ASN A 431 -1.29 17.59 -29.70
N TRP A 432 -1.41 16.32 -30.09
CA TRP A 432 -0.64 15.20 -29.49
C TRP A 432 0.71 14.92 -30.18
N ARG A 433 1.31 15.92 -30.82
CA ARG A 433 2.72 15.90 -31.25
C ARG A 433 3.41 17.19 -30.86
N GLN A 434 3.73 17.32 -29.58
CA GLN A 434 4.87 18.04 -28.99
C GLN A 434 4.49 18.42 -27.56
N CYS A 435 4.98 17.62 -26.61
CA CYS A 435 5.50 18.01 -25.30
C CYS A 435 6.16 16.77 -24.70
#